data_AF-A0A5R9K6S3-F1
#
_entry.id   AF-A0A5R9K6S3-F1
#
_cell.length_a   1.000
_cell.length_b   1.000
_cell.length_c   1.000
_cell.angle_alpha   90.00
_cell.angle_beta   90.00
_cell.angle_gamma   90.00
#
_symmetry.space_group_name_H-M   'P 1'
#
loop_
_entity.id
_entity.type
_entity.pdbx_description
1 polymer ?
#
loop_
_entity_poly.entity_id
_entity_poly.type
_entity_poly.pdbx_seq_one_letter_code
_entity_poly.pdbx_strand_id
1 'polypeptide(L)' 'MNKTHTPESHDSLYLAYGQQVKTLLEMSSPAEMAENLWEIYSGFVNSEKVNGYNPRQADLFLTFRELMLFCQRIQAMK' A
#
# COMPACT_ATOMS: atom_id res chain seq x y z
N MET A 1 29.63 -27.83 -18.75
CA MET A 1 28.68 -26.73 -18.98
C MET A 1 28.23 -26.26 -17.60
N ASN A 2 28.98 -25.34 -16.98
CA ASN A 2 28.75 -24.95 -15.59
C ASN A 2 27.79 -23.77 -15.57
N LYS A 3 26.53 -24.03 -15.19
CA LYS A 3 25.57 -22.96 -14.90
C LYS A 3 25.96 -22.37 -13.54
N THR A 4 26.72 -21.29 -13.55
CA THR A 4 26.88 -20.42 -12.39
C THR A 4 25.53 -19.78 -12.09
N HIS A 5 24.83 -20.31 -11.10
CA HIS A 5 23.71 -19.63 -10.46
C HIS A 5 24.31 -18.45 -9.68
N THR A 6 24.38 -17.29 -10.30
CA THR A 6 24.60 -16.04 -9.57
C THR A 6 23.37 -15.85 -8.69
N PRO A 7 23.52 -15.80 -7.34
CA PRO A 7 22.42 -15.37 -6.50
C PRO A 7 22.06 -13.95 -6.98
N GLU A 8 20.77 -13.70 -7.24
CA GLU A 8 20.32 -12.35 -7.58
C GLU A 8 20.89 -11.40 -6.52
N SER A 9 21.67 -10.40 -6.96
CA SER A 9 22.21 -9.41 -6.04
C SER A 9 21.04 -8.74 -5.32
N HIS A 10 21.12 -8.62 -4.00
CA HIS A 10 20.11 -7.94 -3.20
C HIS A 10 19.81 -6.53 -3.73
N ASP A 11 20.80 -5.89 -4.35
CA ASP A 11 20.66 -4.59 -5.00
C ASP A 11 19.67 -4.61 -6.16
N SER A 12 19.69 -5.67 -6.97
CA SER A 12 18.74 -5.85 -8.08
C SER A 12 17.31 -6.01 -7.57
N LEU A 13 17.14 -6.73 -6.46
CA LEU A 13 15.83 -6.92 -5.82
C LEU A 13 15.29 -5.60 -5.25
N TYR A 14 16.12 -4.84 -4.54
CA TYR A 14 15.72 -3.54 -4.01
C TYR A 14 15.40 -2.52 -5.11
N LEU A 15 16.14 -2.55 -6.21
CA LEU A 15 15.85 -1.70 -7.38
C LEU A 15 14.49 -2.05 -7.98
N ALA A 16 14.18 -3.34 -8.13
CA ALA A 16 12.89 -3.80 -8.62
C ALA A 16 11.75 -3.35 -7.68
N TYR A 17 11.92 -3.46 -6.36
CA TYR A 17 10.93 -2.95 -5.40
C TYR A 17 10.76 -1.43 -5.50
N GLY A 18 11.85 -0.67 -5.61
CA GLY A 18 11.79 0.78 -5.79
C GLY A 18 11.04 1.18 -7.05
N GLN A 19 11.23 0.45 -8.15
CA GLN A 19 10.48 0.66 -9.40
C GLN A 19 8.98 0.38 -9.22
N GLN A 20 8.60 -0.71 -8.55
CA GLN A 20 7.19 -1.01 -8.31
C GLN A 20 6.52 0.05 -7.43
N VAL A 21 7.20 0.51 -6.37
CA VAL A 21 6.69 1.60 -5.51
C VAL A 21 6.56 2.90 -6.29
N LYS A 22 7.51 3.21 -7.18
CA LYS A 22 7.43 4.37 -8.05
C LYS A 22 6.20 4.29 -8.97
N THR A 23 6.00 3.16 -9.65
CA THR A 23 4.82 2.95 -10.51
C THR A 23 3.51 3.11 -9.73
N LEU A 24 3.45 2.57 -8.50
CA LEU A 24 2.28 2.72 -7.63
C LEU A 24 1.98 4.20 -7.32
N LEU A 25 3.00 5.00 -7.01
CA LEU A 25 2.87 6.43 -6.73
C LEU A 25 2.54 7.27 -7.98
N GLU A 26 2.82 6.77 -9.18
CA GLU A 26 2.41 7.40 -10.43
C GLU A 26 0.93 7.13 -10.75
N MET A 27 0.37 6.00 -10.29
CA MET A 27 -1.04 5.66 -10.47
C MET A 27 -1.97 6.45 -9.55
N SER A 28 -1.52 6.77 -8.34
CA SER A 28 -2.28 7.56 -7.38
C SER A 28 -1.31 8.30 -6.47
N SER A 29 -1.48 9.61 -6.36
CA SER A 29 -0.71 10.40 -5.40
C SER A 29 -1.09 9.99 -3.97
N PRO A 30 -0.19 10.12 -2.99
CA PRO A 30 -0.53 9.84 -1.59
C PRO A 30 -1.70 10.66 -1.04
N ALA A 31 -1.99 11.82 -1.63
CA ALA A 31 -3.18 12.61 -1.31
C ALA A 31 -4.46 11.94 -1.82
N GLU A 32 -4.48 11.49 -3.08
CA GLU A 32 -5.59 10.73 -3.64
C GLU A 32 -5.79 9.39 -2.92
N MET A 33 -4.71 8.71 -2.52
CA MET A 33 -4.80 7.50 -1.70
C MET A 33 -5.47 7.77 -0.34
N ALA A 34 -5.28 8.95 0.25
CA ALA A 34 -5.93 9.33 1.50
C ALA A 34 -7.44 9.54 1.33
N GLU A 35 -7.84 10.21 0.26
CA GLU A 35 -9.26 10.37 -0.09
C GLU A 35 -9.93 9.02 -0.37
N ASN A 36 -9.27 8.13 -1.12
CA ASN A 36 -9.76 6.78 -1.38
C ASN A 36 -9.93 5.97 -0.08
N LEU A 37 -8.97 6.09 0.85
CA LEU A 37 -9.05 5.43 2.16
C LEU A 37 -10.22 5.96 2.98
N TRP A 38 -10.47 7.27 2.94
CA TRP A 38 -11.59 7.90 3.60
C TRP A 38 -12.93 7.43 3.03
N GLU A 39 -13.05 7.32 1.71
CA GLU A 39 -14.24 6.78 1.04
C GLU A 39 -14.54 5.35 1.51
N ILE A 40 -13.52 4.48 1.51
CA ILE A 40 -13.63 3.10 1.99
C ILE A 40 -14.08 3.04 3.45
N TYR A 41 -13.46 3.84 4.32
CA TYR A 41 -13.83 3.89 5.73
C TYR A 41 -15.27 4.35 5.93
N SER A 42 -15.68 5.42 5.23
CA SER A 42 -17.04 5.95 5.30
C SER A 42 -18.08 4.92 4.86
N GLY A 43 -17.76 4.13 3.82
CA GLY A 43 -18.58 3.01 3.36
C GLY A 43 -18.72 1.91 4.42
N PHE A 44 -17.63 1.55 5.11
CA PHE A 44 -17.68 0.57 6.20
C PHE A 44 -18.55 1.05 7.36
N VAL A 45 -18.32 2.27 7.86
CA VAL A 45 -19.12 2.83 8.97
C VAL A 45 -20.61 2.90 8.63
N ASN A 46 -20.94 3.23 7.39
CA ASN A 46 -22.33 3.24 6.93
C ASN A 46 -22.91 1.83 6.85
N SER A 47 -22.13 0.83 6.45
CA SER A 47 -22.53 -0.57 6.38
C SER A 47 -22.72 -1.21 7.77
N GLU A 48 -21.88 -0.88 8.75
CA GLU A 48 -22.02 -1.40 10.12
C GLU A 48 -23.36 -0.99 10.76
N LYS A 49 -23.83 0.22 10.47
CA LYS A 49 -25.15 0.69 10.93
C LYS A 49 -26.31 -0.16 10.41
N VAL A 50 -26.12 -0.83 9.27
CA VAL A 50 -27.15 -1.63 8.60
C VAL A 50 -26.98 -3.12 8.90
N ASN A 51 -25.74 -3.61 8.93
CA ASN A 51 -25.42 -5.04 8.96
C ASN A 51 -24.86 -5.54 10.30
N GLY A 52 -24.67 -4.63 11.27
CA GLY A 52 -24.04 -4.94 12.55
C GLY A 52 -22.51 -4.83 12.51
N TYR A 53 -21.90 -4.94 13.68
CA TYR A 53 -20.45 -4.78 13.88
C TYR A 53 -19.64 -5.86 13.17
N ASN A 54 -18.59 -5.48 12.44
CA ASN A 54 -17.66 -6.40 11.81
C ASN A 54 -16.22 -6.11 12.26
N PRO A 55 -15.64 -6.93 13.16
CA PRO A 55 -14.33 -6.67 13.72
C PRO A 55 -13.20 -6.63 12.67
N ARG A 56 -13.36 -7.31 11.53
CA ARG A 56 -12.36 -7.33 10.44
C ARG A 56 -12.25 -5.98 9.72
N GLN A 57 -13.26 -5.12 9.79
CA GLN A 57 -13.23 -3.82 9.12
C GLN A 57 -12.19 -2.89 9.73
N ALA A 58 -12.02 -2.93 11.05
CA ALA A 58 -10.97 -2.17 11.73
C ALA A 58 -9.57 -2.60 11.25
N ASP A 59 -9.31 -3.91 11.17
CA ASP A 59 -8.03 -4.45 10.71
C ASP A 59 -7.74 -4.08 9.25
N LEU A 60 -8.75 -4.14 8.39
CA LEU A 60 -8.64 -3.73 7.00
C LEU A 60 -8.28 -2.25 6.89
N PHE A 61 -9.02 -1.38 7.60
CA PHE A 61 -8.73 0.05 7.62
C PHE A 61 -7.31 0.35 8.08
N LEU A 62 -6.87 -0.26 9.19
CA LEU A 62 -5.52 -0.08 9.72
C LEU A 62 -4.45 -0.52 8.72
N THR A 63 -4.65 -1.65 8.04
CA THR A 63 -3.72 -2.15 7.02
C THR A 63 -3.56 -1.16 5.86
N PHE A 64 -4.67 -0.65 5.31
CA PHE A 64 -4.61 0.32 4.22
C PHE A 64 -4.07 1.68 4.67
N ARG A 65 -4.37 2.10 5.90
CA ARG A 65 -3.79 3.31 6.50
C ARG A 65 -2.27 3.22 6.57
N GLU A 66 -1.72 2.10 7.06
CA GLU A 66 -0.27 1.94 7.15
C GLU A 66 0.40 1.88 5.76
N LEU A 67 -0.25 1.29 4.76
CA LEU A 67 0.23 1.31 3.37
C LEU A 67 0.25 2.72 2.78
N MET A 68 -0.80 3.51 3.01
CA MET A 68 -0.86 4.92 2.59
C MET A 68 0.24 5.74 3.28
N LEU A 69 0.42 5.57 4.60
CA LEU A 69 1.48 6.25 5.35
C LEU A 69 2.88 5.84 4.87
N PHE A 70 3.08 4.58 4.48
CA PHE A 70 4.30 4.13 3.83
C PHE A 70 4.55 4.90 2.53
N CYS A 71 3.54 4.99 1.65
CA CYS A 71 3.64 5.74 0.39
C CYS A 71 3.96 7.23 0.61
N GLN A 72 3.35 7.87 1.62
CA GLN A 72 3.66 9.24 2.02
C GLN A 72 5.11 9.41 2.48
N ARG A 73 5.62 8.49 3.31
CA ARG A 73 7.03 8.51 3.75
C ARG A 73 7.98 8.39 2.57
N ILE A 74 7.72 7.48 1.63
CA ILE A 74 8.55 7.34 0.43
C ILE A 74 8.53 8.61 -0.43
N GLN A 75 7.36 9.24 -0.62
CA GLN A 75 7.28 10.49 -1.37
C GLN A 75 8.08 11.61 -0.71
N ALA A 76 8.10 11.68 0.63
CA ALA A 76 8.86 12.68 1.39
C ALA A 76 10.38 12.45 1.40
N MET A 77 10.87 11.31 0.90
CA MET A 77 12.31 11.04 0.73
C MET A 77 12.87 11.61 -0.58
N LYS A 78 12.03 12.19 -1.45
CA LYS A 78 12.45 12.97 -2.62
C LYS A 78 12.99 14.34 -2.19
#